data_AF-A0AAP5D3H3-F1
#
_entry.id   AF-A0AAP5D3H3-F1
#
_cell.length_a   1.000
_cell.length_b   1.000
_cell.length_c   1.000
_cell.angle_alpha   90.00
_cell.angle_beta   90.00
_cell.angle_gamma   90.00
#
_symmetry.space_group_name_H-M   'P 1'
#
loop_
_entity.id
_entity.type
_entity.pdbx_description
1 polymer ?
#
loop_
_entity_poly.entity_id
_entity_poly.type
_entity_poly.pdbx_seq_one_letter_code
_entity_poly.pdbx_strand_id
1 'polypeptide(L)'
;MGKAVACALPVAAVLAASALVAAGCGNSGLLAPVADSASVATLADFRTSDLGSPSAFDIVAGLAVRTDITSGWDFLYYVQPDGTLELRPRDMVLGGASGQGIQKVTESFEQLTEAPSGGYTTDKPLQVSQGDVLAVVSRSDPNFAVQCRYFMKMKITSVDTAAGTLTFRYLTNPNCEQRILAPGQGGG
;
A
#
# COMPACT_ATOMS: atom_id res chain seq x y z
N MET A 1 31.83 31.23 18.64
CA MET A 1 32.19 32.61 19.04
C MET A 1 31.04 33.51 18.61
N GLY A 2 29.97 33.68 19.38
CA GLY A 2 29.98 34.38 20.65
C GLY A 2 29.91 35.89 20.40
N LYS A 3 28.72 36.42 20.08
CA LYS A 3 28.42 37.84 20.23
C LYS A 3 27.09 37.97 20.96
N ALA A 4 27.20 38.20 22.27
CA ALA A 4 26.15 38.84 23.04
C ALA A 4 26.06 40.31 22.61
N VAL A 5 24.84 40.79 22.39
CA VAL A 5 24.53 42.23 22.46
C VAL A 5 23.50 42.37 23.55
N ALA A 6 23.87 43.08 24.61
CA ALA A 6 23.01 43.47 25.69
C ALA A 6 22.56 44.94 25.53
N CYS A 7 21.49 45.25 26.25
CA CYS A 7 21.08 46.57 26.77
C CYS A 7 19.98 47.33 26.00
N ALA A 8 18.74 47.24 26.52
CA ALA A 8 18.00 48.39 27.06
C ALA A 8 16.61 47.93 27.59
N LEU A 9 16.32 48.24 28.85
CA LEU A 9 14.98 48.33 29.47
C LEU A 9 14.94 49.71 30.15
N PRO A 10 13.78 50.33 30.45
CA PRO A 10 12.40 49.92 30.19
C PRO A 10 11.58 51.05 29.51
N VAL A 11 10.29 50.82 29.29
CA VAL A 11 9.16 51.77 29.50
C VAL A 11 8.04 51.51 28.48
N ALA A 12 6.84 51.33 29.05
CA ALA A 12 5.50 51.49 28.47
C ALA A 12 5.03 50.48 27.41
N ALA A 13 4.05 49.68 27.85
CA ALA A 13 3.20 48.82 27.07
C ALA A 13 2.41 49.57 25.98
N VAL A 14 2.43 49.07 24.74
CA VAL A 14 1.31 49.14 23.77
C VAL A 14 1.34 47.90 22.87
N LEU A 15 0.14 47.43 22.56
CA LEU A 15 -0.31 46.21 21.91
C LEU A 15 0.30 45.82 20.54
N ALA A 16 0.32 44.50 20.33
CA ALA A 16 -0.04 43.75 19.11
C ALA A 16 0.90 43.77 17.88
N ALA A 17 1.49 42.59 17.60
CA ALA A 17 1.20 41.78 16.41
C ALA A 17 2.14 40.56 16.37
N SER A 18 1.73 39.47 17.03
CA SER A 18 2.37 38.17 16.87
C SER A 18 1.98 37.62 15.50
N ALA A 19 2.87 37.68 14.52
CA ALA A 19 2.72 36.96 13.26
C ALA A 19 2.89 35.46 13.53
N LEU A 20 1.79 34.78 13.88
CA LEU A 20 1.70 33.33 13.81
C LEU A 20 1.81 32.95 12.33
N VAL A 21 2.93 32.34 11.95
CA VAL A 21 3.00 31.55 10.73
C VAL A 21 2.18 30.29 11.00
N ALA A 22 0.92 30.29 10.57
CA ALA A 22 0.11 29.09 10.51
C ALA A 22 0.72 28.16 9.46
N ALA A 23 1.54 27.20 9.89
CA ALA A 23 1.71 25.98 9.11
C ALA A 23 0.32 25.34 9.03
N GLY A 24 -0.29 25.38 7.85
CA GLY A 24 -1.57 24.74 7.59
C GLY A 24 -1.42 23.23 7.76
N CYS A 25 -1.62 22.71 8.97
CA CYS A 25 -1.94 21.31 9.18
C CYS A 25 -3.30 21.07 8.53
N GLY A 26 -3.30 20.40 7.37
CA GLY A 26 -4.51 19.98 6.68
C GLY A 26 -5.40 19.19 7.65
N ASN A 27 -6.59 19.71 7.90
CA ASN A 27 -7.52 19.23 8.90
C ASN A 27 -8.40 18.12 8.31
N SER A 28 -7.91 16.88 8.20
CA SER A 28 -8.69 15.70 7.78
C SER A 28 -9.36 15.03 8.98
N GLY A 29 -10.31 15.70 9.61
CA GLY A 29 -10.82 15.38 10.95
C GLY A 29 -11.67 14.11 11.15
N LEU A 30 -11.62 13.10 10.27
CA LEU A 30 -12.35 11.83 10.48
C LEU A 30 -11.68 10.58 9.90
N LEU A 31 -10.76 10.72 8.94
CA LEU A 31 -10.14 9.59 8.26
C LEU A 31 -8.63 9.55 8.54
N ALA A 32 -8.09 8.34 8.69
CA ALA A 32 -6.67 8.15 8.98
C ALA A 32 -5.82 8.47 7.74
N PRO A 33 -4.71 9.20 7.86
CA PRO A 33 -3.85 9.47 6.71
C PRO A 33 -3.24 8.19 6.13
N VAL A 34 -3.07 8.12 4.81
CA VAL A 34 -2.17 7.15 4.18
C VAL A 34 -0.77 7.37 4.74
N ALA A 35 -0.06 6.28 5.06
CA ALA A 35 1.29 6.35 5.64
C ALA A 35 2.26 7.20 4.78
N ASP A 36 3.13 7.96 5.45
CA ASP A 36 4.11 8.84 4.79
C ASP A 36 5.19 8.06 4.02
N SER A 37 5.46 6.82 4.44
CA SER A 37 6.49 5.96 3.87
C SER A 37 5.92 4.60 3.49
N ALA A 38 6.38 4.08 2.34
CA ALA A 38 6.00 2.74 1.89
C ALA A 38 6.58 1.65 2.78
N SER A 39 5.76 0.65 3.09
CA SER A 39 6.18 -0.61 3.71
C SER A 39 6.80 -1.53 2.66
N VAL A 40 7.51 -2.58 3.09
CA VAL A 40 8.12 -3.58 2.23
C VAL A 40 7.63 -4.96 2.62
N ALA A 41 7.32 -5.79 1.63
CA ALA A 41 6.99 -7.19 1.82
C ALA A 41 7.72 -8.06 0.79
N THR A 42 7.99 -9.30 1.18
CA THR A 42 8.60 -10.32 0.33
C THR A 42 7.69 -11.54 0.32
N LEU A 43 7.42 -12.06 -0.88
CA LEU A 43 6.69 -13.28 -1.11
C LEU A 43 7.62 -14.34 -1.71
N ALA A 44 7.47 -15.57 -1.24
CA ALA A 44 8.11 -16.74 -1.80
C ALA A 44 7.21 -17.37 -2.87
N ASP A 45 7.79 -17.99 -3.89
CA ASP A 45 7.05 -18.68 -4.95
C ASP A 45 6.18 -19.78 -4.35
N PHE A 46 4.87 -19.66 -4.53
CA PHE A 46 3.89 -20.63 -4.06
C PHE A 46 4.15 -22.06 -4.58
N ARG A 47 4.74 -22.21 -5.78
CA ARG A 47 4.92 -23.54 -6.39
C ARG A 47 6.09 -24.32 -5.80
N THR A 48 7.22 -23.65 -5.56
CA THR A 48 8.50 -24.33 -5.29
C THR A 48 9.08 -24.07 -3.91
N SER A 49 8.59 -23.06 -3.20
CA SER A 49 9.08 -22.73 -1.86
C SER A 49 8.53 -23.68 -0.80
N ASP A 50 9.21 -23.74 0.35
CA ASP A 50 8.72 -24.52 1.49
C ASP A 50 7.32 -24.08 1.92
N LEU A 51 6.48 -25.03 2.36
CA LEU A 51 5.10 -24.78 2.80
C LEU A 51 5.00 -23.69 3.89
N GLY A 52 6.06 -23.55 4.70
CA GLY A 52 6.17 -22.53 5.75
C GLY A 52 6.45 -21.12 5.24
N SER A 53 6.71 -20.95 3.95
CA SER A 53 7.09 -19.67 3.36
C SER A 53 5.86 -18.81 3.06
N PRO A 54 5.85 -17.51 3.41
CA PRO A 54 4.79 -16.61 3.02
C PRO A 54 4.76 -16.41 1.50
N SER A 55 3.74 -16.92 0.84
CA SER A 55 3.58 -16.88 -0.63
C SER A 55 2.45 -15.97 -1.08
N ALA A 56 1.60 -15.52 -0.15
CA ALA A 56 0.48 -14.64 -0.41
C ALA A 56 0.56 -13.35 0.41
N PHE A 57 -0.15 -12.32 -0.03
CA PHE A 57 -0.26 -11.05 0.68
C PHE A 57 -1.70 -10.80 1.12
N ASP A 58 -1.87 -10.46 2.39
CA ASP A 58 -3.13 -9.98 2.95
C ASP A 58 -3.08 -8.46 3.04
N ILE A 59 -3.87 -7.78 2.22
CA ILE A 59 -3.96 -6.32 2.22
C ILE A 59 -4.70 -5.83 3.47
N VAL A 60 -5.68 -6.60 3.95
CA VAL A 60 -6.47 -6.26 5.15
C VAL A 60 -5.57 -6.27 6.39
N ALA A 61 -4.74 -7.30 6.55
CA ALA A 61 -3.76 -7.36 7.64
C ALA A 61 -2.46 -6.60 7.34
N GLY A 62 -2.23 -6.22 6.08
CA GLY A 62 -1.05 -5.51 5.63
C GLY A 62 0.25 -6.31 5.72
N LEU A 63 0.21 -7.64 5.51
CA LEU A 63 1.36 -8.52 5.72
C LEU A 63 1.39 -9.73 4.79
N ALA A 64 2.59 -10.28 4.58
CA ALA A 64 2.79 -11.54 3.87
C ALA A 64 2.36 -12.73 4.74
N VAL A 65 1.55 -13.63 4.19
CA VAL A 65 0.96 -14.77 4.89
C VAL A 65 1.29 -16.10 4.23
N ARG A 66 1.25 -17.15 5.03
CA ARG A 66 1.26 -18.53 4.56
C ARG A 66 -0.15 -18.98 4.15
N THR A 67 -0.25 -19.56 2.96
CA THR A 67 -1.52 -20.02 2.39
C THR A 67 -2.08 -21.28 3.04
N ASP A 68 -1.26 -22.03 3.79
CA ASP A 68 -1.70 -23.25 4.49
C ASP A 68 -2.34 -22.98 5.85
N ILE A 69 -2.08 -21.81 6.45
CA ILE A 69 -2.65 -21.39 7.74
C ILE A 69 -3.91 -20.55 7.54
N THR A 70 -3.98 -19.77 6.46
CA THR A 70 -5.08 -18.84 6.25
C THR A 70 -5.50 -18.75 4.80
N SER A 71 -6.80 -18.56 4.60
CA SER A 71 -7.37 -18.08 3.36
C SER A 71 -7.71 -16.59 3.48
N GLY A 72 -7.06 -15.82 4.34
CA GLY A 72 -7.28 -14.38 4.45
C GLY A 72 -6.34 -13.58 3.55
N TRP A 73 -6.18 -13.88 2.27
CA TRP A 73 -5.22 -13.17 1.40
C TRP A 73 -5.85 -12.78 0.06
N ASP A 74 -5.27 -11.79 -0.60
CA ASP A 74 -5.84 -11.16 -1.79
C ASP A 74 -5.16 -11.60 -3.09
N PHE A 75 -3.85 -11.86 -3.02
CA PHE A 75 -3.08 -12.42 -4.14
C PHE A 75 -1.89 -13.23 -3.65
N LEU A 76 -1.38 -14.10 -4.51
CA LEU A 76 -0.15 -14.86 -4.26
C LEU A 76 0.87 -14.71 -5.39
N TYR A 77 2.14 -14.95 -5.07
CA TYR A 77 3.23 -14.97 -6.03
C TYR A 77 3.44 -16.39 -6.55
N TYR A 78 3.59 -16.52 -7.87
CA TYR A 78 3.76 -17.79 -8.55
C TYR A 78 4.78 -17.66 -9.69
N VAL A 79 5.71 -18.61 -9.79
CA VAL A 79 6.65 -18.72 -10.91
C VAL A 79 6.26 -19.91 -11.77
N GLN A 80 5.90 -19.66 -13.03
CA GLN A 80 5.59 -20.69 -14.02
C GLN A 80 6.79 -21.58 -14.32
N PRO A 81 6.59 -22.82 -14.83
CA PRO A 81 7.68 -23.70 -15.23
C PRO A 81 8.64 -23.09 -16.27
N ASP A 82 8.16 -22.17 -17.11
CA ASP A 82 8.97 -21.44 -18.10
C ASP A 82 9.70 -20.21 -17.54
N GLY A 83 9.58 -19.96 -16.22
CA GLY A 83 10.17 -18.81 -15.54
C GLY A 83 9.31 -17.55 -15.55
N THR A 84 8.12 -17.57 -16.15
CA THR A 84 7.20 -16.43 -16.13
C THR A 84 6.73 -16.14 -14.71
N LEU A 85 6.90 -14.88 -14.29
CA LEU A 85 6.51 -14.41 -12.96
C LEU A 85 5.05 -13.94 -12.99
N GLU A 86 4.26 -14.38 -12.03
CA GLU A 86 2.84 -14.06 -11.95
C GLU A 86 2.45 -13.63 -10.54
N LEU A 87 1.55 -12.65 -10.47
CA LEU A 87 0.66 -12.51 -9.32
C LEU A 87 -0.67 -13.15 -9.67
N ARG A 88 -1.15 -14.04 -8.80
CA ARG A 88 -2.42 -14.72 -8.97
C ARG A 88 -3.44 -14.15 -8.00
N PRO A 89 -4.51 -13.52 -8.51
CA PRO A 89 -5.63 -13.09 -7.70
C PRO A 89 -6.22 -14.25 -6.90
N ARG A 90 -6.71 -13.97 -5.69
CA ARG A 90 -7.38 -14.95 -4.84
C ARG A 90 -8.46 -15.75 -5.55
N ASP A 91 -9.36 -15.06 -6.25
CA ASP A 91 -10.56 -15.70 -6.80
C ASP A 91 -10.20 -16.63 -7.98
N MET A 92 -9.04 -16.45 -8.61
CA MET A 92 -8.47 -17.43 -9.56
C MET A 92 -8.13 -18.75 -8.87
N VAL A 93 -7.62 -18.69 -7.64
CA VAL A 93 -7.05 -19.84 -6.92
C VAL A 93 -8.11 -20.56 -6.08
N LEU A 94 -8.97 -19.80 -5.40
CA LEU A 94 -9.99 -20.32 -4.48
C LEU A 94 -11.40 -20.33 -5.08
N GLY A 95 -11.60 -19.68 -6.23
CA GLY A 95 -12.92 -19.38 -6.76
C GLY A 95 -13.62 -18.26 -5.99
N GLY A 96 -14.80 -17.89 -6.48
CA GLY A 96 -15.68 -16.91 -5.83
C GLY A 96 -15.62 -15.52 -6.45
N ALA A 97 -16.16 -14.55 -5.71
CA ALA A 97 -16.25 -13.14 -6.11
C ALA A 97 -16.03 -12.27 -4.87
N SER A 98 -14.79 -12.28 -4.35
CA SER A 98 -14.45 -11.56 -3.12
C SER A 98 -14.29 -10.05 -3.32
N GLY A 99 -14.25 -9.61 -4.58
CA GLY A 99 -14.15 -8.20 -4.95
C GLY A 99 -12.73 -7.64 -4.95
N GLN A 100 -11.73 -8.49 -4.69
CA GLN A 100 -10.32 -8.14 -4.88
C GLN A 100 -9.97 -8.04 -6.36
N GLY A 101 -8.85 -7.37 -6.66
CA GLY A 101 -8.27 -7.43 -7.98
C GLY A 101 -6.95 -6.69 -8.08
N ILE A 102 -6.21 -7.00 -9.15
CA ILE A 102 -4.88 -6.45 -9.42
C ILE A 102 -4.86 -5.80 -10.80
N GLN A 103 -4.26 -4.63 -10.92
CA GLN A 103 -4.12 -3.92 -12.18
C GLN A 103 -2.71 -3.33 -12.33
N LYS A 104 -2.07 -3.56 -13.48
CA LYS A 104 -0.88 -2.79 -13.88
C LYS A 104 -1.26 -1.37 -14.25
N VAL A 105 -0.46 -0.42 -13.79
CA VAL A 105 -0.58 0.99 -14.14
C VAL A 105 0.66 1.45 -14.89
N THR A 106 0.54 2.58 -15.59
CA THR A 106 1.66 3.18 -16.33
C THR A 106 2.38 4.25 -15.52
N GLU A 107 1.70 4.80 -14.53
CA GLU A 107 2.20 5.79 -13.60
C GLU A 107 3.32 5.20 -12.74
N SER A 108 4.32 6.03 -12.40
CA SER A 108 5.29 5.64 -11.38
C SER A 108 4.60 5.48 -10.01
N PHE A 109 5.26 4.77 -9.09
CA PHE A 109 4.74 4.56 -7.74
C PHE A 109 4.45 5.87 -7.01
N GLU A 110 5.27 6.89 -7.24
CA GLU A 110 5.12 8.23 -6.66
C GLU A 110 3.95 8.99 -7.28
N GLN A 111 3.74 8.83 -8.60
CA GLN A 111 2.67 9.52 -9.34
C GLN A 111 1.29 8.87 -9.19
N LEU A 112 1.21 7.58 -8.84
CA LEU A 112 -0.06 6.92 -8.54
C LEU A 112 -0.60 7.43 -7.19
N THR A 113 -1.31 8.56 -7.21
CA THR A 113 -1.89 9.19 -6.03
C THR A 113 -3.36 8.82 -5.80
N GLU A 114 -3.99 8.16 -6.75
CA GLU A 114 -5.34 7.62 -6.63
C GLU A 114 -5.43 6.29 -7.41
N ALA A 115 -5.97 5.24 -6.79
CA ALA A 115 -6.15 3.94 -7.44
C ALA A 115 -7.17 4.04 -8.58
N PRO A 116 -7.12 3.25 -9.67
CA PRO A 116 -8.15 3.21 -10.72
C PRO A 116 -9.55 2.81 -10.21
N SER A 117 -10.60 3.21 -10.93
CA SER A 117 -12.01 2.91 -10.58
C SER A 117 -12.46 1.51 -10.97
N GLY A 118 -11.73 0.87 -11.88
CA GLY A 118 -12.04 -0.42 -12.46
C GLY A 118 -10.95 -0.85 -13.43
N GLY A 119 -11.12 -2.04 -14.03
CA GLY A 119 -10.10 -2.67 -14.89
C GLY A 119 -9.22 -3.68 -14.15
N TYR A 120 -9.53 -3.96 -12.88
CA TYR A 120 -8.81 -4.95 -12.08
C TYR A 120 -9.03 -6.37 -12.61
N THR A 121 -7.94 -7.11 -12.71
CA THR A 121 -7.95 -8.54 -12.99
C THR A 121 -8.25 -9.29 -11.70
N THR A 122 -9.32 -10.09 -11.69
CA THR A 122 -9.82 -10.76 -10.48
C THR A 122 -9.68 -12.28 -10.53
N ASP A 123 -9.62 -12.87 -11.73
CA ASP A 123 -9.79 -14.32 -11.96
C ASP A 123 -8.75 -14.93 -12.92
N LYS A 124 -7.73 -14.16 -13.31
CA LYS A 124 -6.67 -14.59 -14.24
C LYS A 124 -5.29 -14.26 -13.71
N PRO A 125 -4.25 -15.02 -14.08
CA PRO A 125 -2.89 -14.69 -13.70
C PRO A 125 -2.50 -13.35 -14.32
N LEU A 126 -1.84 -12.51 -13.54
CA LEU A 126 -1.24 -11.26 -14.00
C LEU A 126 0.27 -11.46 -14.06
N GLN A 127 0.81 -11.56 -15.28
CA GLN A 127 2.26 -11.60 -15.48
C GLN A 127 2.89 -10.31 -14.95
N VAL A 128 3.98 -10.40 -14.20
CA VAL A 128 4.68 -9.25 -13.61
C VAL A 128 6.18 -9.27 -13.90
N SER A 129 6.84 -8.14 -13.68
CA SER A 129 8.28 -7.96 -13.83
C SER A 129 8.81 -6.96 -12.80
N GLN A 130 10.11 -7.03 -12.52
CA GLN A 130 10.76 -6.02 -11.67
C GLN A 130 10.54 -4.62 -12.26
N GLY A 131 10.17 -3.66 -11.41
CA GLY A 131 9.86 -2.30 -11.81
C GLY A 131 8.39 -2.03 -12.07
N ASP A 132 7.57 -3.07 -12.28
CA ASP A 132 6.12 -2.91 -12.47
C ASP A 132 5.49 -2.20 -11.26
N VAL A 133 4.55 -1.30 -11.57
CA VAL A 133 3.70 -0.61 -10.60
C VAL A 133 2.28 -1.13 -10.75
N LEU A 134 1.67 -1.46 -9.63
CA LEU A 134 0.35 -2.08 -9.56
C LEU A 134 -0.55 -1.26 -8.64
N ALA A 135 -1.80 -1.11 -9.05
CA ALA A 135 -2.90 -0.79 -8.15
C ALA A 135 -3.62 -2.09 -7.77
N VAL A 136 -3.99 -2.22 -6.51
CA VAL A 136 -4.62 -3.42 -5.96
C VAL A 136 -5.80 -3.01 -5.09
N VAL A 137 -6.91 -3.72 -5.21
CA VAL A 137 -8.06 -3.60 -4.32
C VAL A 137 -8.19 -4.90 -3.54
N SER A 138 -8.38 -4.80 -2.23
CA SER A 138 -8.55 -5.97 -1.37
C SER A 138 -9.93 -6.61 -1.56
N ARG A 139 -10.06 -7.82 -1.04
CA ARG A 139 -11.37 -8.39 -0.70
C ARG A 139 -12.09 -7.51 0.31
N SER A 140 -13.40 -7.70 0.43
CA SER A 140 -14.14 -7.10 1.55
C SER A 140 -13.59 -7.61 2.89
N ASP A 141 -13.28 -6.68 3.79
CA ASP A 141 -12.82 -6.96 5.14
C ASP A 141 -13.94 -7.66 5.94
N PRO A 142 -13.71 -8.91 6.40
CA PRO A 142 -14.74 -9.67 7.10
C PRO A 142 -15.11 -9.11 8.47
N ASN A 143 -14.36 -8.15 9.00
CA ASN A 143 -14.67 -7.50 10.28
C ASN A 143 -15.80 -6.47 10.17
N PHE A 144 -16.20 -6.11 8.95
CA PHE A 144 -17.27 -5.14 8.71
C PHE A 144 -18.49 -5.81 8.08
N ALA A 145 -19.68 -5.43 8.57
CA ALA A 145 -20.96 -5.91 8.03
C ALA A 145 -21.33 -5.25 6.68
N VAL A 146 -20.66 -4.16 6.33
CA VAL A 146 -20.80 -3.45 5.05
C VAL A 146 -19.57 -3.71 4.18
N GLN A 147 -19.69 -3.45 2.88
CA GLN A 147 -18.55 -3.53 1.99
C GLN A 147 -17.46 -2.55 2.43
N CYS A 148 -16.31 -3.09 2.81
CA CYS A 148 -15.12 -2.33 3.16
C CYS A 148 -13.91 -2.98 2.47
N ARG A 149 -13.42 -2.36 1.40
CA ARG A 149 -12.19 -2.77 0.72
C ARG A 149 -11.14 -1.69 0.86
N TYR A 150 -9.89 -2.10 0.87
CA TYR A 150 -8.74 -1.22 0.92
C TYR A 150 -8.09 -1.16 -0.45
N PHE A 151 -7.63 0.04 -0.82
CA PHE A 151 -6.86 0.26 -2.02
C PHE A 151 -5.39 0.39 -1.68
N MET A 152 -4.55 -0.23 -2.48
CA MET A 152 -3.11 -0.26 -2.31
C MET A 152 -2.42 0.07 -3.63
N LYS A 153 -1.29 0.77 -3.57
CA LYS A 153 -0.28 0.73 -4.64
C LYS A 153 0.91 -0.08 -4.21
N MET A 154 1.52 -0.77 -5.16
CA MET A 154 2.78 -1.46 -4.95
C MET A 154 3.72 -1.31 -6.14
N LYS A 155 5.03 -1.38 -5.88
CA LYS A 155 6.07 -1.48 -6.90
C LYS A 155 6.94 -2.67 -6.61
N ILE A 156 7.13 -3.53 -7.60
CA ILE A 156 8.04 -4.67 -7.50
C ILE A 156 9.47 -4.12 -7.54
N THR A 157 10.19 -4.25 -6.43
CA THR A 157 11.53 -3.68 -6.26
C THR A 157 12.62 -4.68 -6.60
N SER A 158 12.38 -5.98 -6.36
CA SER A 158 13.35 -7.04 -6.64
C SER A 158 12.64 -8.35 -6.94
N VAL A 159 13.22 -9.12 -7.86
CA VAL A 159 12.90 -10.53 -8.06
C VAL A 159 14.20 -11.32 -7.98
N ASP A 160 14.27 -12.27 -7.05
CA ASP A 160 15.34 -13.24 -6.98
C ASP A 160 14.82 -14.58 -7.52
N THR A 161 15.16 -14.90 -8.75
CA THR A 161 14.71 -16.12 -9.42
C THR A 161 15.41 -17.37 -8.90
N ALA A 162 16.58 -17.24 -8.27
CA ALA A 162 17.29 -18.37 -7.66
C ALA A 162 16.68 -18.73 -6.30
N ALA A 163 16.35 -17.72 -5.50
CA ALA A 163 15.65 -17.90 -4.23
C ALA A 163 14.13 -18.07 -4.39
N GLY A 164 13.59 -17.81 -5.59
CA GLY A 164 12.16 -17.86 -5.86
C GLY A 164 11.38 -16.80 -5.07
N THR A 165 11.93 -15.59 -4.91
CA THR A 165 11.29 -14.53 -4.12
C THR A 165 10.98 -13.28 -4.94
N LEU A 166 9.90 -12.60 -4.56
CA LEU A 166 9.49 -11.30 -5.09
C LEU A 166 9.36 -10.32 -3.93
N THR A 167 10.09 -9.22 -3.99
CA THR A 167 10.01 -8.13 -3.02
C THR A 167 9.35 -6.91 -3.64
N PHE A 168 8.47 -6.27 -2.89
CA PHE A 168 7.80 -5.06 -3.32
C PHE A 168 7.68 -4.06 -2.17
N ARG A 169 7.60 -2.78 -2.53
CA ARG A 169 7.17 -1.71 -1.62
C ARG A 169 5.71 -1.39 -1.86
N TYR A 170 4.97 -1.03 -0.82
CA TYR A 170 3.54 -0.74 -0.92
C TYR A 170 3.07 0.37 0.03
N LEU A 171 1.96 0.98 -0.35
CA LEU A 171 1.17 1.89 0.48
C LEU A 171 -0.31 1.50 0.34
N THR A 172 -0.97 1.34 1.48
CA THR A 172 -2.39 1.03 1.56
C THR A 172 -3.12 2.21 2.17
N ASN A 173 -4.26 2.58 1.59
CA ASN A 173 -5.18 3.50 2.26
C ASN A 173 -5.91 2.74 3.39
N PRO A 174 -5.77 3.17 4.66
CA PRO A 174 -6.40 2.48 5.78
C PRO A 174 -7.92 2.70 5.87
N ASN A 175 -8.50 3.54 5.01
CA ASN A 175 -9.91 3.88 5.04
C ASN A 175 -10.69 3.09 3.98
N CYS A 176 -11.75 2.42 4.42
CA CYS A 176 -12.63 1.64 3.56
C CYS A 176 -13.10 2.43 2.34
N GLU A 177 -13.00 1.81 1.17
CA GLU A 177 -13.47 2.32 -0.12
C GLU A 177 -12.82 3.65 -0.58
N GLN A 178 -11.78 4.12 0.12
CA GLN A 178 -11.04 5.31 -0.27
C GLN A 178 -9.90 4.96 -1.22
N ARG A 179 -9.92 5.58 -2.41
CA ARG A 179 -8.95 5.32 -3.48
C ARG A 179 -7.71 6.19 -3.43
N ILE A 180 -7.65 7.18 -2.53
CA ILE A 180 -6.48 8.06 -2.39
C ILE A 180 -5.27 7.24 -1.93
N LEU A 181 -4.14 7.41 -2.59
CA LEU A 181 -2.87 6.72 -2.34
C LEU A 181 -1.69 7.68 -2.19
N ALA A 182 -1.96 8.99 -2.16
CA ALA A 182 -0.95 10.01 -1.85
C ALA A 182 -0.57 9.92 -0.35
N PRO A 183 0.72 9.85 -0.02
CA PRO A 183 1.18 9.86 1.37
C PRO A 183 0.66 11.08 2.15
N GLY A 184 0.32 10.88 3.42
CA GLY A 184 -0.14 11.93 4.33
C GLY A 184 -1.58 12.39 4.10
N GLN A 185 -2.29 11.86 3.10
CA GLN A 185 -3.69 12.24 2.82
C GLN A 185 -4.66 11.22 3.42
N GLY A 186 -5.66 11.68 4.19
CA GLY A 186 -6.66 10.80 4.83
C GLY A 186 -7.97 10.63 4.05
N GLY A 187 -8.21 11.46 3.03
CA GLY A 187 -9.53 11.57 2.40
C GLY A 187 -10.05 13.00 2.48
N GLY A 188 -10.82 13.39 1.46
CA GLY A 188 -11.44 14.70 1.29
C GLY A 188 -12.94 14.68 1.57
#